data_AF-A0A0F9DUK7-F1
#
_entry.id   AF-A0A0F9DUK7-F1
#
_cell.length_a   1.000
_cell.length_b   1.000
_cell.length_c   1.000
_cell.angle_alpha   90.00
_cell.angle_beta   90.00
_cell.angle_gamma   90.00
#
_symmetry.space_group_name_H-M   'P 1'
#
loop_
_entity.id
_entity.type
_entity.pdbx_description
1 polymer ?
#
loop_
_entity_poly.entity_id
_entity_poly.type
_entity_poly.pdbx_seq_one_letter_code
_entity_poly.pdbx_strand_id
1 'polypeptide(L)'
;MFKTKITPLALVIASLSAPASADLIISEYIEGSGYNKAIELYNNATTDIDLSEYSLQRYSNGSASVSTEITLSGTLAANSTYVIVNADTRASTDLSDKADLLDSVVNFNGDDAIVLTKDGSVVDSFGQVGFDPGSSWSEGGVTTANQTLRRKDEITTGRTTPDAAFNPSEEWVQFDQDEFDGLGSHAGNGGTTPEPIPEPEPLEPLVCGAEKTLINAIQGDGSASPLVGTLVELEGVVTADFQGDDQLKGFFVSSLATDIDANPLTSEGVFVYFADTDVNVGDHVRVQGTVEEYFDATQIGSVSQVAICDTGLPVAATKITLPLADTTDLESFEGMLVTLEQPLVVTNNFGLGRYGEVELATERLYQGTQVALPGDTANAVETENLLKKILLDDGSTVQNLDPTAYPTPGLSAENTLRTGDTVNTVTGALAYSFSLYRIHPTLAPQFIATNAREDAPELNAEADLRVASFNVLNYFNGDGQGEGFPTARGADSEAELIRQEAKIVSAISAIQADVVGLMEIENDGFGEFSAIASLVNALNEADSANQYAFVDFNVDQIGT
;
A
#
# COMPACT_ATOMS: atom_id res chain seq x y z
N MET A 1 -70.51 29.64 -48.92
CA MET A 1 -70.98 28.76 -47.82
C MET A 1 -69.92 27.67 -47.62
N PHE A 2 -68.88 27.94 -46.82
CA PHE A 2 -67.92 26.93 -46.37
C PHE A 2 -67.63 27.22 -44.90
N LYS A 3 -67.89 26.23 -44.04
CA LYS A 3 -67.74 26.30 -42.59
C LYS A 3 -66.28 26.07 -42.21
N THR A 4 -65.63 27.09 -41.67
CA THR A 4 -64.34 27.00 -40.97
C THR A 4 -64.59 26.47 -39.55
N LYS A 5 -64.01 25.32 -39.19
CA LYS A 5 -63.89 24.87 -37.81
C LYS A 5 -62.49 25.24 -37.32
N ILE A 6 -62.46 26.09 -36.29
CA ILE A 6 -61.27 26.50 -35.55
C ILE A 6 -61.05 25.46 -34.44
N THR A 7 -59.84 24.90 -34.38
CA THR A 7 -59.35 23.99 -33.35
C THR A 7 -59.05 24.75 -32.05
N PRO A 8 -59.42 24.27 -30.85
CA PRO A 8 -59.04 24.92 -29.61
C PRO A 8 -57.66 24.47 -29.11
N LEU A 9 -57.02 25.47 -28.52
CA LEU A 9 -55.77 25.58 -27.78
C LEU A 9 -55.57 24.47 -26.72
N ALA A 10 -54.37 23.88 -26.71
CA ALA A 10 -53.92 22.96 -25.67
C ALA A 10 -53.65 23.71 -24.36
N LEU A 11 -54.21 23.19 -23.26
CA LEU A 11 -53.97 23.66 -21.90
C LEU A 11 -52.82 22.84 -21.31
N VAL A 12 -51.65 23.48 -21.15
CA VAL A 12 -50.50 22.91 -20.44
C VAL A 12 -50.83 22.91 -18.94
N ILE A 13 -50.94 21.72 -18.35
CA ILE A 13 -50.93 21.54 -16.89
C ILE A 13 -49.47 21.26 -16.54
N ALA A 14 -48.78 22.27 -16.01
CA ALA A 14 -47.50 22.10 -15.34
C ALA A 14 -47.79 21.41 -14.00
N SER A 15 -47.50 20.11 -13.90
CA SER A 15 -47.38 19.42 -12.62
C SER A 15 -46.14 19.96 -11.92
N LEU A 16 -46.31 20.85 -10.94
CA LEU A 16 -45.25 21.10 -9.96
C LEU A 16 -45.10 19.82 -9.13
N SER A 17 -44.07 19.03 -9.43
CA SER A 17 -43.53 18.04 -8.51
C SER A 17 -42.94 18.80 -7.33
N ALA A 18 -43.56 18.75 -6.15
CA ALA A 18 -42.86 19.16 -4.94
C ALA A 18 -41.65 18.22 -4.76
N PRO A 19 -40.48 18.71 -4.33
CA PRO A 19 -39.39 17.80 -3.95
C PRO A 19 -39.92 16.84 -2.88
N ALA A 20 -39.68 15.55 -3.06
CA ALA A 20 -40.00 14.54 -2.07
C ALA A 20 -39.07 14.75 -0.88
N SER A 21 -39.49 15.56 0.08
CA SER A 21 -38.85 15.60 1.40
C SER A 21 -39.30 14.35 2.12
N ALA A 22 -38.40 13.38 2.29
CA ALA A 22 -38.63 12.31 3.25
C ALA A 22 -38.05 12.71 4.60
N ASP A 23 -38.63 12.16 5.64
CA ASP A 23 -38.20 12.39 7.01
C ASP A 23 -36.99 11.53 7.40
N LEU A 24 -36.46 10.68 6.49
CA LEU A 24 -35.25 9.90 6.68
C LEU A 24 -34.07 10.57 5.98
N ILE A 25 -33.00 10.86 6.73
CA ILE A 25 -31.78 11.52 6.23
C ILE A 25 -30.54 10.71 6.59
N ILE A 26 -29.43 10.92 5.87
CA ILE A 26 -28.10 10.48 6.25
C ILE A 26 -27.63 11.40 7.38
N SER A 27 -27.30 10.85 8.54
CA SER A 27 -26.87 11.60 9.74
C SER A 27 -25.39 11.47 10.05
N GLU A 28 -24.75 10.36 9.67
CA GLU A 28 -23.32 10.13 9.87
C GLU A 28 -22.72 9.34 8.71
N TYR A 29 -21.50 9.73 8.32
CA TYR A 29 -20.67 9.12 7.28
C TYR A 29 -19.32 8.79 7.90
N ILE A 30 -18.85 7.55 7.79
CA ILE A 30 -17.56 7.14 8.33
C ILE A 30 -16.72 6.53 7.23
N GLU A 31 -15.63 7.22 6.89
CA GLU A 31 -14.49 6.64 6.17
C GLU A 31 -13.34 6.42 7.15
N GLY A 32 -13.40 5.34 7.90
CA GLY A 32 -12.38 4.93 8.86
C GLY A 32 -11.20 4.20 8.22
N SER A 33 -10.30 3.66 9.03
CA SER A 33 -9.16 2.87 8.56
C SER A 33 -9.62 1.56 7.89
N GLY A 34 -8.97 1.18 6.79
CA GLY A 34 -9.25 -0.09 6.09
C GLY A 34 -10.73 -0.30 5.77
N TYR A 35 -11.35 -1.28 6.43
CA TYR A 35 -12.75 -1.68 6.23
C TYR A 35 -13.76 -1.00 7.17
N ASN A 36 -13.29 -0.10 8.04
CA ASN A 36 -14.16 0.68 8.91
C ASN A 36 -14.95 1.68 8.06
N LYS A 37 -16.10 1.25 7.56
CA LYS A 37 -16.99 2.08 6.73
C LYS A 37 -18.41 1.96 7.24
N ALA A 38 -19.07 3.10 7.41
CA ALA A 38 -20.45 3.12 7.89
C ALA A 38 -21.25 4.31 7.38
N ILE A 39 -22.57 4.12 7.29
CA ILE A 39 -23.57 5.16 7.09
C ILE A 39 -24.61 5.02 8.20
N GLU A 40 -24.93 6.13 8.86
CA GLU A 40 -26.10 6.23 9.73
C GLU A 40 -27.23 6.98 9.03
N LEU A 41 -28.45 6.43 9.15
CA LEU A 41 -29.68 7.08 8.74
C LEU A 41 -30.47 7.51 9.98
N TYR A 42 -31.05 8.71 9.97
CA TYR A 42 -31.88 9.24 11.05
C TYR A 42 -33.31 9.48 10.60
N ASN A 43 -34.27 8.94 11.36
CA ASN A 43 -35.69 9.23 11.21
C ASN A 43 -36.06 10.53 11.94
N ASN A 44 -36.10 11.63 11.21
CA ASN A 44 -36.51 12.95 11.68
C ASN A 44 -38.04 13.14 11.75
N ALA A 45 -38.83 12.10 11.49
CA ALA A 45 -40.28 12.16 11.65
C ALA A 45 -40.68 12.06 13.12
N THR A 46 -41.88 12.54 13.42
CA THR A 46 -42.54 12.28 14.71
C THR A 46 -43.23 10.90 14.76
N THR A 47 -43.08 10.08 13.73
CA THR A 47 -43.70 8.75 13.59
C THR A 47 -42.72 7.73 13.06
N ASP A 48 -43.02 6.45 13.25
CA ASP A 48 -42.21 5.36 12.69
C ASP A 48 -42.22 5.37 11.16
N ILE A 49 -41.09 5.04 10.55
CA ILE A 49 -40.92 4.92 9.10
C ILE A 49 -40.75 3.45 8.72
N ASP A 50 -41.46 3.01 7.67
CA ASP A 50 -41.19 1.74 7.01
C ASP A 50 -39.97 1.90 6.08
N LEU A 51 -38.90 1.17 6.36
CA LEU A 51 -37.66 1.23 5.59
C LEU A 51 -37.74 0.46 4.26
N SER A 52 -38.75 -0.39 4.06
CA SER A 52 -38.87 -1.19 2.83
C SER A 52 -39.13 -0.36 1.56
N GLU A 53 -39.51 0.90 1.71
CA GLU A 53 -39.66 1.88 0.63
C GLU A 53 -38.34 2.56 0.26
N TYR A 54 -37.26 2.34 1.01
CA TYR A 54 -35.99 3.05 0.87
C TYR A 54 -34.87 2.16 0.31
N SER A 55 -34.00 2.77 -0.50
CA SER A 55 -32.75 2.15 -0.96
C SER A 55 -31.57 3.08 -0.75
N LEU A 56 -30.43 2.51 -0.36
CA LEU A 56 -29.14 3.20 -0.32
C LEU A 56 -28.33 2.78 -1.54
N GLN A 57 -27.81 3.76 -2.28
CA GLN A 57 -27.05 3.56 -3.51
C GLN A 57 -25.66 4.15 -3.38
N ARG A 58 -24.64 3.42 -3.85
CA ARG A 58 -23.28 3.92 -4.01
C ARG A 58 -22.94 4.13 -5.48
N TYR A 59 -22.26 5.23 -5.77
CA TYR A 59 -21.73 5.59 -7.08
C TYR A 59 -20.23 5.76 -6.94
N SER A 60 -19.46 4.79 -7.46
CA SER A 60 -18.03 4.76 -7.20
C SER A 60 -17.19 5.60 -8.16
N ASN A 61 -16.15 6.26 -7.64
CA ASN A 61 -15.12 7.02 -8.37
C ASN A 61 -15.72 7.97 -9.41
N GLY A 62 -16.65 8.82 -8.99
CA GLY A 62 -17.33 9.79 -9.87
C GLY A 62 -18.29 9.20 -10.91
N SER A 63 -18.70 7.93 -10.78
CA SER A 63 -19.67 7.31 -11.69
C SER A 63 -21.02 8.06 -11.74
N ALA A 64 -21.60 8.16 -12.94
CA ALA A 64 -22.97 8.66 -13.14
C ALA A 64 -24.04 7.55 -13.06
N SER A 65 -23.63 6.29 -12.85
CA SER A 65 -24.50 5.12 -12.72
C SER A 65 -24.29 4.44 -11.38
N VAL A 66 -25.37 3.87 -10.81
CA VAL A 66 -25.34 3.11 -9.56
C VAL A 66 -24.34 1.96 -9.68
N SER A 67 -23.36 1.92 -8.77
CA SER A 67 -22.36 0.85 -8.67
C SER A 67 -22.86 -0.29 -7.79
N THR A 68 -23.53 0.03 -6.70
CA THR A 68 -24.11 -0.93 -5.76
C THR A 68 -25.35 -0.33 -5.11
N GLU A 69 -26.36 -1.15 -4.84
CA GLU A 69 -27.62 -0.74 -4.21
C GLU A 69 -28.07 -1.80 -3.21
N ILE A 70 -28.64 -1.35 -2.10
CA ILE A 70 -29.44 -2.18 -1.20
C ILE A 70 -30.81 -1.56 -0.98
N THR A 71 -31.85 -2.37 -1.01
CA THR A 71 -33.17 -2.02 -0.47
C THR A 71 -33.19 -2.32 1.02
N LEU A 72 -33.55 -1.33 1.83
CA LEU A 72 -33.63 -1.46 3.28
C LEU A 72 -34.88 -2.25 3.68
N SER A 73 -34.98 -2.61 4.97
CA SER A 73 -36.15 -3.32 5.47
C SER A 73 -36.37 -3.05 6.96
N GLY A 74 -37.58 -3.34 7.43
CA GLY A 74 -37.95 -3.13 8.82
C GLY A 74 -38.65 -1.79 9.06
N THR A 75 -38.79 -1.44 10.33
CA THR A 75 -39.45 -0.22 10.77
C THR A 75 -38.53 0.53 11.70
N LEU A 76 -38.26 1.80 11.40
CA LEU A 76 -37.43 2.68 12.21
C LEU A 76 -38.31 3.61 13.03
N ALA A 77 -38.19 3.54 14.36
CA ALA A 77 -38.95 4.39 15.26
C ALA A 77 -38.68 5.89 15.02
N ALA A 78 -39.65 6.72 15.37
CA ALA A 78 -39.49 8.19 15.36
C ALA A 78 -38.23 8.62 16.14
N ASN A 79 -37.44 9.55 15.58
CA ASN A 79 -36.21 10.08 16.20
C ASN A 79 -35.18 9.01 16.56
N SER A 80 -35.16 7.88 15.86
CA SER A 80 -34.18 6.81 16.02
C SER A 80 -33.26 6.73 14.80
N THR A 81 -32.11 6.10 14.96
CA THR A 81 -31.14 5.89 13.89
C THR A 81 -31.10 4.44 13.40
N TYR A 82 -30.56 4.25 12.20
CA TYR A 82 -30.33 2.95 11.58
C TYR A 82 -28.92 2.93 10.98
N VAL A 83 -28.05 2.07 11.53
CA VAL A 83 -26.62 2.05 11.22
C VAL A 83 -26.29 0.90 10.26
N ILE A 84 -25.68 1.25 9.13
CA ILE A 84 -25.22 0.30 8.11
C ILE A 84 -23.69 0.28 8.13
N VAL A 85 -23.09 -0.86 8.43
CA VAL A 85 -21.63 -1.05 8.52
C VAL A 85 -21.17 -2.01 7.43
N ASN A 86 -19.92 -1.86 6.98
CA ASN A 86 -19.30 -2.76 6.01
C ASN A 86 -19.35 -4.23 6.49
N ALA A 87 -19.76 -5.14 5.62
CA ALA A 87 -19.88 -6.56 5.95
C ALA A 87 -18.54 -7.33 6.01
N ASP A 88 -17.42 -6.70 5.64
CA ASP A 88 -16.11 -7.34 5.70
C ASP A 88 -15.68 -7.61 7.15
N THR A 89 -15.24 -8.84 7.42
CA THR A 89 -14.85 -9.29 8.78
C THR A 89 -13.60 -8.58 9.32
N ARG A 90 -12.91 -7.78 8.50
CA ARG A 90 -11.77 -6.95 8.90
C ARG A 90 -12.17 -5.56 9.41
N ALA A 91 -13.45 -5.19 9.34
CA ALA A 91 -13.94 -4.01 10.05
C ALA A 91 -13.80 -4.23 11.56
N SER A 92 -13.43 -3.17 12.29
CA SER A 92 -13.29 -3.18 13.75
C SER A 92 -14.59 -3.66 14.41
N THR A 93 -14.44 -4.48 15.45
CA THR A 93 -15.58 -4.96 16.24
C THR A 93 -16.32 -3.81 16.91
N ASP A 94 -15.62 -2.76 17.32
CA ASP A 94 -16.21 -1.57 17.94
C ASP A 94 -17.18 -0.84 17.00
N LEU A 95 -16.95 -0.94 15.69
CA LEU A 95 -17.85 -0.43 14.66
C LEU A 95 -18.94 -1.45 14.33
N SER A 96 -18.61 -2.73 14.10
CA SER A 96 -19.60 -3.74 13.70
C SER A 96 -20.65 -4.01 14.78
N ASP A 97 -20.31 -3.86 16.05
CA ASP A 97 -21.25 -4.03 17.17
C ASP A 97 -22.33 -2.93 17.23
N LYS A 98 -22.13 -1.82 16.52
CA LYS A 98 -23.09 -0.71 16.37
C LYS A 98 -24.04 -0.90 15.18
N ALA A 99 -23.87 -1.94 14.36
CA ALA A 99 -24.61 -2.13 13.13
C ALA A 99 -26.03 -2.67 13.36
N ASP A 100 -27.02 -2.04 12.72
CA ASP A 100 -28.34 -2.65 12.48
C ASP A 100 -28.30 -3.57 11.25
N LEU A 101 -27.40 -3.27 10.31
CA LEU A 101 -27.19 -4.02 9.07
C LEU A 101 -25.71 -4.06 8.68
N LEU A 102 -25.22 -5.24 8.35
CA LEU A 102 -23.92 -5.44 7.72
C LEU A 102 -24.12 -5.59 6.21
N ASP A 103 -23.57 -4.67 5.41
CA ASP A 103 -23.67 -4.74 3.94
C ASP A 103 -22.47 -4.09 3.22
N SER A 104 -22.16 -4.57 2.01
CA SER A 104 -21.06 -4.05 1.19
C SER A 104 -21.37 -2.74 0.44
N VAL A 105 -22.62 -2.26 0.45
CA VAL A 105 -23.00 -0.98 -0.17
C VAL A 105 -22.18 0.18 0.38
N VAL A 106 -21.82 0.14 1.67
CA VAL A 106 -21.01 1.15 2.34
C VAL A 106 -19.50 0.93 2.14
N ASN A 107 -19.07 0.01 1.27
CA ASN A 107 -17.67 -0.13 0.90
C ASN A 107 -17.23 0.98 -0.07
N PHE A 108 -17.27 2.22 0.41
CA PHE A 108 -16.87 3.45 -0.28
C PHE A 108 -15.51 3.93 0.22
N ASN A 109 -14.96 4.91 -0.48
CA ASN A 109 -13.83 5.76 -0.10
C ASN A 109 -14.17 7.23 -0.42
N GLY A 110 -13.23 8.14 -0.18
CA GLY A 110 -13.51 9.59 -0.12
C GLY A 110 -14.11 10.23 -1.37
N ASP A 111 -14.02 9.60 -2.55
CA ASP A 111 -14.51 10.08 -3.85
C ASP A 111 -15.80 9.38 -4.34
N ASP A 112 -16.42 8.55 -3.50
CA ASP A 112 -17.66 7.84 -3.80
C ASP A 112 -18.90 8.62 -3.30
N ALA A 113 -19.92 8.75 -4.15
CA ALA A 113 -21.19 9.38 -3.77
C ALA A 113 -22.20 8.35 -3.22
N ILE A 114 -22.95 8.73 -2.19
CA ILE A 114 -24.00 7.96 -1.56
C ILE A 114 -25.34 8.65 -1.77
N VAL A 115 -26.35 7.91 -2.20
CA VAL A 115 -27.69 8.45 -2.46
C VAL A 115 -28.73 7.60 -1.75
N LEU A 116 -29.55 8.24 -0.93
CA LEU A 116 -30.72 7.65 -0.30
C LEU A 116 -31.95 7.96 -1.17
N THR A 117 -32.68 6.91 -1.54
CA THR A 117 -33.91 7.04 -2.33
C THR A 117 -35.10 6.46 -1.59
N LYS A 118 -36.29 6.99 -1.88
CA LYS A 118 -37.59 6.45 -1.47
C LYS A 118 -38.46 6.24 -2.70
N ASP A 119 -38.91 5.01 -2.95
CA ASP A 119 -39.70 4.65 -4.14
C ASP A 119 -39.06 5.15 -5.46
N GLY A 120 -37.72 5.13 -5.53
CA GLY A 120 -36.93 5.60 -6.67
C GLY A 120 -36.77 7.12 -6.78
N SER A 121 -37.30 7.91 -5.84
CA SER A 121 -37.05 9.35 -5.75
C SER A 121 -35.92 9.65 -4.77
N VAL A 122 -34.99 10.53 -5.13
CA VAL A 122 -33.89 10.94 -4.22
C VAL A 122 -34.46 11.74 -3.06
N VAL A 123 -34.12 11.32 -1.85
CA VAL A 123 -34.52 12.00 -0.61
C VAL A 123 -33.32 12.60 0.11
N ASP A 124 -32.12 12.05 -0.11
CA ASP A 124 -30.88 12.60 0.41
C ASP A 124 -29.67 12.13 -0.39
N SER A 125 -28.56 12.86 -0.28
CA SER A 125 -27.30 12.51 -0.94
C SER A 125 -26.09 13.07 -0.21
N PHE A 126 -24.98 12.34 -0.32
CA PHE A 126 -23.66 12.68 0.17
C PHE A 126 -22.67 12.52 -0.97
N GLY A 127 -21.87 13.54 -1.28
CA GLY A 127 -21.05 13.58 -2.50
C GLY A 127 -21.79 14.10 -3.73
N GLN A 128 -21.16 13.97 -4.90
CA GLN A 128 -21.68 14.42 -6.20
C GLN A 128 -21.65 13.31 -7.24
N VAL A 129 -22.83 12.87 -7.70
CA VAL A 129 -22.98 11.85 -8.74
C VAL A 129 -22.47 12.39 -10.09
N GLY A 130 -21.67 11.58 -10.79
CA GLY A 130 -21.15 11.91 -12.11
C GLY A 130 -19.97 12.90 -12.11
N PHE A 131 -19.37 13.18 -10.95
CA PHE A 131 -18.20 14.04 -10.82
C PHE A 131 -17.14 13.37 -9.94
N ASP A 132 -15.92 13.30 -10.45
CA ASP A 132 -14.75 12.79 -9.74
C ASP A 132 -13.97 13.95 -9.10
N PRO A 133 -13.92 14.05 -7.75
CA PRO A 133 -13.17 15.09 -7.05
C PRO A 133 -11.65 14.79 -6.92
N GLY A 134 -11.16 13.68 -7.48
CA GLY A 134 -9.80 13.18 -7.29
C GLY A 134 -9.74 12.11 -6.20
N SER A 135 -9.37 12.50 -4.98
CA SER A 135 -9.31 11.56 -3.84
C SER A 135 -10.37 11.83 -2.78
N SER A 136 -10.95 13.03 -2.74
CA SER A 136 -12.02 13.41 -1.82
C SER A 136 -12.63 14.76 -2.17
N TRP A 137 -13.85 14.99 -1.68
CA TRP A 137 -14.34 16.36 -1.54
C TRP A 137 -13.69 17.00 -0.31
N SER A 138 -12.92 18.06 -0.53
CA SER A 138 -12.23 18.80 0.53
C SER A 138 -12.43 20.30 0.35
N GLU A 139 -13.28 20.88 1.19
CA GLU A 139 -13.56 22.32 1.17
C GLU A 139 -13.95 22.80 2.57
N GLY A 140 -13.60 24.05 2.91
CA GLY A 140 -13.98 24.65 4.20
C GLY A 140 -13.36 24.00 5.44
N GLY A 141 -12.29 23.23 5.28
CA GLY A 141 -11.63 22.50 6.38
C GLY A 141 -12.28 21.16 6.72
N VAL A 142 -13.24 20.71 5.90
CA VAL A 142 -13.87 19.39 6.00
C VAL A 142 -13.45 18.56 4.79
N THR A 143 -13.00 17.32 5.02
CA THR A 143 -12.64 16.35 3.98
C THR A 143 -13.43 15.06 4.14
N THR A 144 -13.79 14.42 3.04
CA THR A 144 -14.44 13.10 3.06
C THR A 144 -13.45 11.97 3.24
N ALA A 145 -12.22 12.11 2.74
CA ALA A 145 -11.16 11.11 2.88
C ALA A 145 -10.71 10.91 4.33
N ASN A 146 -10.79 9.67 4.82
CA ASN A 146 -10.25 9.22 6.10
C ASN A 146 -10.77 10.01 7.31
N GLN A 147 -12.09 10.26 7.38
CA GLN A 147 -12.70 10.98 8.50
C GLN A 147 -14.06 10.42 8.89
N THR A 148 -14.46 10.70 10.13
CA THR A 148 -15.86 10.63 10.55
C THR A 148 -16.54 11.99 10.33
N LEU A 149 -17.66 11.99 9.62
CA LEU A 149 -18.45 13.19 9.34
C LEU A 149 -19.86 13.05 9.90
N ARG A 150 -20.26 13.99 10.77
CA ARG A 150 -21.62 14.04 11.33
C ARG A 150 -22.37 15.21 10.74
N ARG A 151 -23.64 14.99 10.40
CA ARG A 151 -24.47 16.05 9.86
C ARG A 151 -24.82 17.04 10.97
N LYS A 152 -24.76 18.32 10.65
CA LYS A 152 -25.10 19.40 11.59
C LYS A 152 -26.57 19.32 11.99
N ASP A 153 -26.86 19.52 13.28
CA ASP A 153 -28.20 19.40 13.88
C ASP A 153 -29.25 20.31 13.22
N GLU A 154 -28.86 21.47 12.68
CA GLU A 154 -29.77 22.37 11.97
C GLU A 154 -30.26 21.81 10.62
N ILE A 155 -29.59 20.80 10.06
CA ILE A 155 -29.92 20.20 8.77
C ILE A 155 -30.93 19.07 8.98
N THR A 156 -32.19 19.43 8.79
CA THR A 156 -33.35 18.55 9.02
C THR A 156 -33.95 17.97 7.74
N THR A 157 -33.37 18.31 6.60
CA THR A 157 -33.85 17.89 5.27
C THR A 157 -32.69 17.39 4.44
N GLY A 158 -32.89 16.26 3.77
CA GLY A 158 -31.89 15.69 2.88
C GLY A 158 -31.63 16.54 1.62
N ARG A 159 -30.44 16.37 1.05
CA ARG A 159 -30.00 16.98 -0.19
C ARG A 159 -30.55 16.17 -1.37
N THR A 160 -31.55 16.71 -2.06
CA THR A 160 -32.30 15.99 -3.11
C THR A 160 -31.74 16.14 -4.54
N THR A 161 -30.65 16.89 -4.70
CA THR A 161 -29.95 17.11 -5.98
C THR A 161 -28.56 16.47 -5.95
N PRO A 162 -28.44 15.16 -6.24
CA PRO A 162 -27.19 14.41 -6.07
C PRO A 162 -26.12 14.78 -7.10
N ASP A 163 -26.48 15.42 -8.21
CA ASP A 163 -25.58 15.84 -9.29
C ASP A 163 -25.07 17.29 -9.15
N ALA A 164 -25.61 18.06 -8.20
CA ALA A 164 -25.15 19.40 -7.90
C ALA A 164 -23.75 19.40 -7.23
N ALA A 165 -23.05 20.54 -7.26
CA ALA A 165 -21.75 20.69 -6.60
C ALA A 165 -21.83 20.36 -5.10
N PHE A 166 -20.93 19.51 -4.61
CA PHE A 166 -20.91 19.07 -3.20
C PHE A 166 -19.75 19.73 -2.46
N ASN A 167 -20.09 20.47 -1.40
CA ASN A 167 -19.14 21.01 -0.44
C ASN A 167 -19.48 20.42 0.94
N PRO A 168 -18.62 19.57 1.53
CA PRO A 168 -18.94 18.87 2.77
C PRO A 168 -19.06 19.83 3.95
N SER A 169 -18.34 20.96 3.98
CA SER A 169 -18.41 21.93 5.08
C SER A 169 -19.75 22.65 5.23
N GLU A 170 -20.63 22.57 4.23
CA GLU A 170 -21.96 23.20 4.29
C GLU A 170 -22.86 22.49 5.31
N GLU A 171 -22.88 21.15 5.30
CA GLU A 171 -23.82 20.34 6.08
C GLU A 171 -23.16 19.43 7.12
N TRP A 172 -21.84 19.28 7.10
CA TRP A 172 -21.13 18.27 7.91
C TRP A 172 -20.11 18.91 8.87
N VAL A 173 -19.92 18.26 10.01
CA VAL A 173 -18.86 18.50 11.00
C VAL A 173 -17.89 17.33 10.93
N GLN A 174 -16.60 17.65 10.90
CA GLN A 174 -15.54 16.65 10.86
C GLN A 174 -15.08 16.26 12.27
N PHE A 175 -14.85 14.97 12.44
CA PHE A 175 -14.19 14.33 13.56
C PHE A 175 -13.03 13.49 13.03
N ASP A 176 -12.16 13.04 13.94
CA ASP A 176 -11.01 12.23 13.58
C ASP A 176 -11.42 10.89 12.95
N GLN A 177 -10.48 10.28 12.22
CA GLN A 177 -10.67 8.95 11.65
C GLN A 177 -11.00 7.94 12.74
N ASP A 178 -11.90 6.99 12.44
CA ASP A 178 -12.34 5.92 13.35
C ASP A 178 -13.08 6.40 14.62
N GLU A 179 -13.61 7.63 14.62
CA GLU A 179 -14.48 8.09 15.70
C GLU A 179 -15.90 7.50 15.54
N PHE A 180 -16.25 6.49 16.34
CA PHE A 180 -17.55 5.77 16.24
C PHE A 180 -18.57 6.16 17.31
N ASP A 181 -18.24 7.11 18.20
CA ASP A 181 -19.02 7.41 19.41
C ASP A 181 -20.41 8.04 19.11
N GLY A 182 -20.57 8.68 17.95
CA GLY A 182 -21.82 9.29 17.48
C GLY A 182 -22.87 8.29 17.01
N LEU A 183 -22.43 7.15 16.46
CA LEU A 183 -23.33 6.14 15.91
C LEU A 183 -24.31 5.61 16.95
N GLY A 184 -25.57 5.52 16.55
CA GLY A 184 -26.72 5.19 17.39
C GLY A 184 -27.44 6.43 17.93
N SER A 185 -27.02 7.65 17.55
CA SER A 185 -27.62 8.89 18.06
C SER A 185 -27.50 10.08 17.09
N HIS A 186 -28.59 10.83 16.90
CA HIS A 186 -28.60 12.09 16.15
C HIS A 186 -29.45 13.14 16.86
N ALA A 187 -28.92 14.36 17.02
CA ALA A 187 -29.55 15.40 17.84
C ALA A 187 -30.61 16.18 17.05
N GLY A 188 -31.85 15.71 17.07
CA GLY A 188 -32.93 16.25 16.24
C GLY A 188 -34.29 16.50 16.91
N ASN A 189 -34.46 16.49 18.24
CA ASN A 189 -35.65 17.08 18.91
C ASN A 189 -35.57 17.02 20.46
N GLY A 190 -35.01 18.03 21.12
CA GLY A 190 -35.23 18.29 22.56
C GLY A 190 -34.81 17.20 23.57
N GLY A 191 -34.06 16.17 23.14
CA GLY A 191 -33.17 15.43 24.03
C GLY A 191 -32.11 16.39 24.53
N THR A 192 -31.79 16.30 25.80
CA THR A 192 -30.85 17.19 26.51
C THR A 192 -29.66 17.56 25.63
N THR A 193 -29.28 18.85 25.65
CA THR A 193 -27.88 19.28 25.42
C THR A 193 -26.99 18.11 25.81
N PRO A 194 -26.04 17.65 24.97
CA PRO A 194 -25.02 16.76 25.47
C PRO A 194 -24.57 17.39 26.78
N GLU A 195 -24.56 16.62 27.88
CA GLU A 195 -23.73 17.06 28.99
C GLU A 195 -22.41 17.45 28.34
N PRO A 196 -21.84 18.65 28.62
CA PRO A 196 -20.52 18.95 28.11
C PRO A 196 -19.71 17.72 28.42
N ILE A 197 -19.23 17.04 27.36
CA ILE A 197 -18.39 15.86 27.51
C ILE A 197 -17.43 16.28 28.61
N PRO A 198 -17.38 15.60 29.77
CA PRO A 198 -16.41 15.95 30.78
C PRO A 198 -15.11 16.07 30.02
N GLU A 199 -14.50 17.27 30.03
CA GLU A 199 -13.23 17.54 29.36
C GLU A 199 -12.39 16.28 29.55
N PRO A 200 -11.98 15.61 28.45
CA PRO A 200 -11.46 14.24 28.53
C PRO A 200 -10.51 14.23 29.71
N GLU A 201 -10.80 13.36 30.70
CA GLU A 201 -10.06 13.42 31.96
C GLU A 201 -8.57 13.49 31.57
N PRO A 202 -7.85 14.55 32.02
CA PRO A 202 -6.54 14.84 31.47
C PRO A 202 -5.74 13.56 31.60
N LEU A 203 -5.30 13.02 30.45
CA LEU A 203 -4.65 11.73 30.41
C LEU A 203 -3.56 11.73 31.49
N GLU A 204 -3.62 10.77 32.41
CA GLU A 204 -2.62 10.71 33.46
C GLU A 204 -1.25 10.58 32.77
N PRO A 205 -0.31 11.52 33.03
CA PRO A 205 0.95 11.52 32.32
C PRO A 205 1.73 10.28 32.69
N LEU A 206 2.39 9.67 31.69
CA LEU A 206 3.26 8.53 31.93
C LEU A 206 4.33 8.82 32.98
N VAL A 207 4.42 7.95 33.98
CA VAL A 207 5.41 8.03 35.06
C VAL A 207 6.47 6.96 34.84
N CYS A 208 7.68 7.39 34.47
CA CYS A 208 8.82 6.51 34.31
C CYS A 208 9.13 5.72 35.61
N GLY A 209 9.43 4.43 35.46
CA GLY A 209 9.69 3.51 36.56
C GLY A 209 8.43 3.00 37.28
N ALA A 210 7.23 3.35 36.82
CA ALA A 210 6.00 2.70 37.25
C ALA A 210 5.91 1.26 36.71
N GLU A 211 5.02 0.45 37.31
CA GLU A 211 4.71 -0.90 36.82
C GLU A 211 4.41 -0.90 35.33
N LYS A 212 4.93 -1.88 34.60
CA LYS A 212 4.90 -1.92 33.14
C LYS A 212 4.80 -3.35 32.64
N THR A 213 4.30 -3.50 31.43
CA THR A 213 4.39 -4.75 30.68
C THR A 213 5.78 -4.85 30.07
N LEU A 214 6.43 -6.00 30.26
CA LEU A 214 7.76 -6.25 29.71
C LEU A 214 7.67 -6.60 28.22
N ILE A 215 8.65 -6.16 27.41
CA ILE A 215 8.63 -6.36 25.95
C ILE A 215 8.66 -7.85 25.59
N ASN A 216 9.45 -8.67 26.28
CA ASN A 216 9.43 -10.13 26.13
C ASN A 216 8.06 -10.78 26.40
N ALA A 217 7.25 -10.20 27.30
CA ALA A 217 5.89 -10.67 27.57
C ALA A 217 4.89 -10.18 26.51
N ILE A 218 5.15 -9.02 25.89
CA ILE A 218 4.41 -8.53 24.72
C ILE A 218 4.69 -9.42 23.52
N GLN A 219 5.94 -9.76 23.27
CA GLN A 219 6.34 -10.65 22.17
C GLN A 219 5.83 -12.08 22.40
N GLY A 220 6.11 -12.68 23.55
CA GLY A 220 5.80 -14.09 23.81
C GLY A 220 6.79 -15.05 23.12
N ASP A 221 6.50 -16.36 23.19
CA ASP A 221 7.37 -17.44 22.66
C ASP A 221 6.83 -18.07 21.35
N GLY A 222 5.76 -17.51 20.80
CA GLY A 222 5.14 -17.92 19.54
C GLY A 222 5.26 -16.83 18.48
N SER A 223 4.74 -17.13 17.28
CA SER A 223 4.77 -16.22 16.12
C SER A 223 3.71 -15.11 16.14
N ALA A 224 3.09 -14.87 17.29
CA ALA A 224 2.04 -13.88 17.48
C ALA A 224 1.98 -13.54 18.96
N SER A 225 1.77 -12.27 19.26
CA SER A 225 1.71 -11.80 20.63
C SER A 225 0.58 -12.47 21.42
N PRO A 226 0.80 -12.90 22.68
CA PRO A 226 -0.28 -13.33 23.56
C PRO A 226 -1.14 -12.16 24.07
N LEU A 227 -0.76 -10.91 23.78
CA LEU A 227 -1.39 -9.69 24.27
C LEU A 227 -2.09 -8.87 23.18
N VAL A 228 -2.26 -9.39 21.96
CA VAL A 228 -2.99 -8.70 20.87
C VAL A 228 -4.32 -8.11 21.36
N GLY A 229 -4.57 -6.85 21.02
CA GLY A 229 -5.76 -6.08 21.42
C GLY A 229 -5.72 -5.56 22.86
N THR A 230 -4.62 -5.75 23.59
CA THR A 230 -4.46 -5.26 24.97
C THR A 230 -3.74 -3.92 24.98
N LEU A 231 -4.27 -2.95 25.72
CA LEU A 231 -3.58 -1.71 26.07
C LEU A 231 -2.46 -2.02 27.07
N VAL A 232 -1.23 -1.63 26.73
CA VAL A 232 -0.04 -1.85 27.58
C VAL A 232 0.71 -0.55 27.81
N GLU A 233 1.43 -0.49 28.91
CA GLU A 233 2.50 0.49 29.12
C GLU A 233 3.82 -0.25 29.19
N LEU A 234 4.75 0.08 28.30
CA LEU A 234 6.08 -0.53 28.26
C LEU A 234 7.16 0.53 28.46
N GLU A 235 8.37 0.07 28.80
CA GLU A 235 9.56 0.92 28.74
C GLU A 235 10.71 0.19 28.07
N GLY A 236 11.56 0.95 27.39
CA GLY A 236 12.79 0.45 26.82
C GLY A 236 13.64 1.56 26.23
N VAL A 237 14.72 1.18 25.55
CA VAL A 237 15.64 2.10 24.88
C VAL A 237 15.36 2.08 23.38
N VAL A 238 15.21 3.25 22.77
CA VAL A 238 15.08 3.39 21.31
C VAL A 238 16.38 2.93 20.65
N THR A 239 16.28 1.94 19.75
CA THR A 239 17.44 1.33 19.10
C THR A 239 17.54 1.65 17.61
N ALA A 240 16.42 2.03 16.99
CA ALA A 240 16.37 2.56 15.64
C ALA A 240 15.19 3.54 15.51
N ASP A 241 15.42 4.67 14.85
CA ASP A 241 14.44 5.72 14.62
C ASP A 241 14.16 5.84 13.11
N PHE A 242 12.89 5.64 12.76
CA PHE A 242 12.36 5.68 11.39
C PHE A 242 11.07 6.52 11.35
N GLN A 243 10.98 7.60 12.14
CA GLN A 243 9.78 8.45 12.25
C GLN A 243 9.60 9.42 11.07
N GLY A 244 10.62 9.59 10.23
CA GLY A 244 10.61 10.53 9.10
C GLY A 244 9.52 10.27 8.06
N ASP A 245 9.23 11.30 7.25
CA ASP A 245 8.11 11.26 6.31
C ASP A 245 8.20 10.15 5.26
N ASP A 246 9.41 9.89 4.79
CA ASP A 246 9.70 8.85 3.82
C ASP A 246 10.16 7.54 4.50
N GLN A 247 9.92 7.36 5.80
CA GLN A 247 10.38 6.20 6.57
C GLN A 247 9.20 5.30 7.01
N LEU A 248 9.39 4.50 8.07
CA LEU A 248 8.41 3.55 8.60
C LEU A 248 7.34 4.19 9.49
N LYS A 249 7.44 5.50 9.76
CA LYS A 249 6.53 6.25 10.66
C LYS A 249 6.52 5.71 12.09
N GLY A 250 7.67 5.27 12.58
CA GLY A 250 7.82 4.72 13.92
C GLY A 250 9.26 4.49 14.34
N PHE A 251 9.45 3.82 15.47
CA PHE A 251 10.77 3.55 16.03
C PHE A 251 10.80 2.18 16.73
N PHE A 252 11.99 1.58 16.79
CA PHE A 252 12.22 0.31 17.47
C PHE A 252 12.71 0.55 18.89
N VAL A 253 12.17 -0.21 19.84
CA VAL A 253 12.51 -0.14 21.26
C VAL A 253 13.01 -1.51 21.71
N SER A 254 14.10 -1.55 22.48
CA SER A 254 14.56 -2.77 23.16
C SER A 254 14.43 -2.67 24.66
N SER A 255 14.24 -3.81 25.33
CA SER A 255 14.11 -3.91 26.79
C SER A 255 15.26 -3.21 27.53
N LEU A 256 14.93 -2.62 28.69
CA LEU A 256 15.97 -2.17 29.61
C LEU A 256 16.79 -3.38 30.08
N ALA A 257 18.08 -3.15 30.37
CA ALA A 257 18.98 -4.23 30.78
C ALA A 257 18.53 -5.00 32.04
N THR A 258 17.68 -4.39 32.89
CA THR A 258 17.10 -5.04 34.08
C THR A 258 15.90 -5.93 33.78
N ASP A 259 15.30 -5.76 32.60
CA ASP A 259 14.01 -6.33 32.22
C ASP A 259 14.17 -7.49 31.24
N ILE A 260 15.36 -7.60 30.63
CA ILE A 260 15.75 -8.74 29.78
C ILE A 260 15.65 -10.03 30.60
N ASP A 261 14.95 -11.02 30.04
CA ASP A 261 14.78 -12.31 30.68
C ASP A 261 15.90 -13.30 30.31
N ALA A 262 15.68 -14.59 30.60
CA ALA A 262 16.62 -15.66 30.26
C ALA A 262 16.04 -16.64 29.23
N ASN A 263 14.87 -16.34 28.65
CA ASN A 263 14.19 -17.19 27.70
C ASN A 263 14.68 -16.87 26.28
N PRO A 264 15.39 -17.78 25.61
CA PRO A 264 15.91 -17.52 24.27
C PRO A 264 14.84 -17.56 23.17
N LEU A 265 13.58 -17.83 23.52
CA LEU A 265 12.46 -17.89 22.56
C LEU A 265 11.66 -16.60 22.49
N THR A 266 11.89 -15.65 23.40
CA THR A 266 11.18 -14.37 23.45
C THR A 266 12.08 -13.25 22.96
N SER A 267 11.54 -12.36 22.13
CA SER A 267 12.27 -11.17 21.70
C SER A 267 12.30 -10.09 22.79
N GLU A 268 13.40 -9.34 22.82
CA GLU A 268 13.59 -8.17 23.67
C GLU A 268 13.41 -6.86 22.90
N GLY A 269 12.80 -6.91 21.71
CA GLY A 269 12.55 -5.77 20.84
C GLY A 269 11.08 -5.67 20.42
N VAL A 270 10.62 -4.46 20.13
CA VAL A 270 9.29 -4.22 19.57
C VAL A 270 9.30 -2.94 18.72
N PHE A 271 8.52 -2.93 17.65
CA PHE A 271 8.30 -1.72 16.86
C PHE A 271 7.12 -0.91 17.44
N VAL A 272 7.29 0.41 17.51
CA VAL A 272 6.26 1.35 17.95
C VAL A 272 5.87 2.21 16.74
N TYR A 273 4.65 2.02 16.24
CA TYR A 273 4.11 2.78 15.11
C TYR A 273 3.56 4.13 15.61
N PHE A 274 4.46 5.10 15.76
CA PHE A 274 4.15 6.43 16.26
C PHE A 274 5.22 7.46 15.86
N ALA A 275 4.79 8.61 15.36
CA ALA A 275 5.69 9.67 14.86
C ALA A 275 5.49 11.05 15.52
N ASP A 276 4.48 11.24 16.38
CA ASP A 276 4.12 12.58 16.86
C ASP A 276 5.09 13.11 17.92
N THR A 277 5.72 12.22 18.70
CA THR A 277 6.81 12.58 19.61
C THR A 277 8.13 12.14 19.01
N ASP A 278 8.96 13.12 18.67
CA ASP A 278 10.33 12.92 18.16
C ASP A 278 11.21 12.22 19.22
N VAL A 279 11.75 11.06 18.87
CA VAL A 279 12.67 10.28 19.73
C VAL A 279 14.03 10.11 19.06
N ASN A 280 15.06 9.88 19.84
CA ASN A 280 16.41 9.62 19.33
C ASN A 280 16.90 8.24 19.76
N VAL A 281 17.76 7.62 18.95
CA VAL A 281 18.48 6.41 19.35
C VAL A 281 19.22 6.65 20.66
N GLY A 282 18.99 5.78 21.64
CA GLY A 282 19.50 5.89 23.01
C GLY A 282 18.55 6.58 23.99
N ASP A 283 17.37 7.05 23.56
CA ASP A 283 16.34 7.53 24.48
C ASP A 283 15.69 6.37 25.22
N HIS A 284 15.59 6.47 26.54
CA HIS A 284 14.74 5.60 27.36
C HIS A 284 13.33 6.17 27.28
N VAL A 285 12.41 5.42 26.68
CA VAL A 285 11.02 5.83 26.50
C VAL A 285 10.09 4.97 27.33
N ARG A 286 8.98 5.58 27.78
CA ARG A 286 7.77 4.91 28.23
C ARG A 286 6.68 5.14 27.20
N VAL A 287 6.01 4.07 26.78
CA VAL A 287 5.01 4.10 25.70
C VAL A 287 3.72 3.48 26.22
N GLN A 288 2.59 4.15 25.99
CA GLN A 288 1.25 3.58 26.16
C GLN A 288 0.60 3.40 24.79
N GLY A 289 0.17 2.19 24.50
CA GLY A 289 -0.47 1.84 23.23
C GLY A 289 -1.03 0.44 23.24
N THR A 290 -1.68 0.05 22.15
CA THR A 290 -2.30 -1.26 22.00
C THR A 290 -1.35 -2.20 21.27
N VAL A 291 -1.25 -3.44 21.76
CA VAL A 291 -0.49 -4.48 21.05
C VAL A 291 -1.27 -4.93 19.82
N GLU A 292 -0.64 -4.89 18.66
CA GLU A 292 -1.23 -5.20 17.36
C GLU A 292 -0.34 -6.16 16.56
N GLU A 293 -0.95 -6.85 15.60
CA GLU A 293 -0.24 -7.60 14.56
C GLU A 293 -0.37 -6.85 13.24
N TYR A 294 0.75 -6.53 12.60
CA TYR A 294 0.77 -5.88 11.29
C TYR A 294 1.70 -6.64 10.34
N PHE A 295 1.14 -7.19 9.26
CA PHE A 295 1.84 -8.15 8.39
C PHE A 295 2.47 -9.33 9.14
N ASP A 296 1.77 -9.82 10.17
CA ASP A 296 2.19 -10.89 11.08
C ASP A 296 3.44 -10.54 11.93
N ALA A 297 3.73 -9.25 12.14
CA ALA A 297 4.72 -8.78 13.12
C ALA A 297 4.03 -8.09 14.30
N THR A 298 4.55 -8.34 15.51
CA THR A 298 4.09 -7.71 16.74
C THR A 298 4.58 -6.27 16.80
N GLN A 299 3.63 -5.33 16.96
CA GLN A 299 3.93 -3.91 17.14
C GLN A 299 3.07 -3.29 18.25
N ILE A 300 3.47 -2.10 18.69
CA ILE A 300 2.60 -1.20 19.45
C ILE A 300 2.00 -0.19 18.49
N GLY A 301 0.69 -0.28 18.27
CA GLY A 301 -0.09 0.70 17.54
C GLY A 301 -1.02 1.46 18.48
N SER A 302 -1.91 2.28 17.89
CA SER A 302 -2.88 3.09 18.64
C SER A 302 -2.25 3.82 19.84
N VAL A 303 -1.04 4.38 19.64
CA VAL A 303 -0.22 4.95 20.72
C VAL A 303 -0.85 6.25 21.20
N SER A 304 -1.17 6.30 22.49
CA SER A 304 -1.82 7.46 23.13
C SER A 304 -0.81 8.41 23.77
N GLN A 305 0.32 7.90 24.26
CA GLN A 305 1.35 8.68 24.92
C GLN A 305 2.75 8.07 24.75
N VAL A 306 3.74 8.93 24.58
CA VAL A 306 5.16 8.61 24.69
C VAL A 306 5.82 9.62 25.64
N ALA A 307 6.58 9.12 26.62
CA ALA A 307 7.38 9.95 27.53
C ALA A 307 8.85 9.56 27.43
N ILE A 308 9.74 10.55 27.30
CA ILE A 308 11.19 10.35 27.32
C ILE A 308 11.68 10.44 28.77
N CYS A 309 12.11 9.30 29.31
CA CYS A 309 12.52 9.11 30.70
C CYS A 309 13.98 9.50 30.95
N ASP A 310 14.86 9.18 30.00
CA ASP A 310 16.29 9.50 30.01
C ASP A 310 16.82 9.48 28.57
N THR A 311 18.03 9.98 28.34
CA THR A 311 18.62 10.11 26.98
C THR A 311 20.07 9.65 26.96
N GLY A 312 20.56 9.24 25.78
CA GLY A 312 21.97 8.87 25.59
C GLY A 312 22.39 7.57 26.26
N LEU A 313 21.44 6.64 26.47
CA LEU A 313 21.73 5.30 26.93
C LEU A 313 22.49 4.51 25.85
N PRO A 314 23.36 3.56 26.25
CA PRO A 314 24.05 2.71 25.30
C PRO A 314 23.06 1.75 24.64
N VAL A 315 23.17 1.62 23.33
CA VAL A 315 22.45 0.63 22.54
C VAL A 315 23.42 -0.48 22.12
N ALA A 316 23.04 -1.74 22.31
CA ALA A 316 23.84 -2.90 21.94
C ALA A 316 23.09 -3.74 20.91
N ALA A 317 23.77 -4.10 19.82
CA ALA A 317 23.22 -4.99 18.81
C ALA A 317 23.45 -6.46 19.19
N THR A 318 22.42 -7.29 19.02
CA THR A 318 22.51 -8.74 19.20
C THR A 318 23.11 -9.39 17.96
N LYS A 319 24.15 -10.20 18.15
CA LYS A 319 24.81 -10.89 17.04
C LYS A 319 23.96 -12.07 16.57
N ILE A 320 23.62 -12.08 15.29
CA ILE A 320 23.02 -13.22 14.59
C ILE A 320 23.97 -13.70 13.47
N THR A 321 23.74 -14.90 12.95
CA THR A 321 24.56 -15.47 11.86
C THR A 321 23.72 -16.24 10.86
N LEU A 322 24.18 -16.26 9.61
CA LEU A 322 23.68 -17.15 8.56
C LEU A 322 24.71 -18.26 8.27
N PRO A 323 24.29 -19.48 7.89
CA PRO A 323 22.89 -19.88 7.76
C PRO A 323 22.20 -20.08 9.11
N LEU A 324 20.87 -19.91 9.12
CA LEU A 324 20.00 -20.24 10.23
C LEU A 324 19.94 -21.76 10.44
N ALA A 325 19.60 -22.20 11.65
CA ALA A 325 19.32 -23.62 11.90
C ALA A 325 17.89 -23.97 11.44
N ASP A 326 16.95 -23.06 11.69
CA ASP A 326 15.58 -23.06 11.19
C ASP A 326 15.17 -21.65 10.73
N THR A 327 14.26 -21.57 9.75
CA THR A 327 13.70 -20.29 9.28
C THR A 327 12.92 -19.54 10.37
N THR A 328 12.44 -20.22 11.40
CA THR A 328 11.72 -19.60 12.53
C THR A 328 12.64 -19.07 13.62
N ASP A 329 13.95 -19.33 13.56
CA ASP A 329 14.91 -18.90 14.60
C ASP A 329 14.95 -17.36 14.77
N LEU A 330 14.59 -16.62 13.72
CA LEU A 330 14.58 -15.16 13.71
C LEU A 330 13.43 -14.53 14.51
N GLU A 331 12.40 -15.31 14.84
CA GLU A 331 11.26 -14.84 15.64
C GLU A 331 11.69 -14.31 17.01
N SER A 332 12.62 -15.02 17.66
CA SER A 332 13.19 -14.61 18.95
C SER A 332 14.02 -13.32 18.90
N PHE A 333 14.19 -12.73 17.72
CA PHE A 333 14.90 -11.47 17.51
C PHE A 333 14.02 -10.39 16.87
N GLU A 334 12.72 -10.62 16.67
CA GLU A 334 11.81 -9.66 16.04
C GLU A 334 11.82 -8.31 16.77
N GLY A 335 12.00 -7.21 16.05
CA GLY A 335 12.07 -5.86 16.62
C GLY A 335 13.38 -5.53 17.34
N MET A 336 14.32 -6.48 17.47
CA MET A 336 15.61 -6.22 18.11
C MET A 336 16.59 -5.54 17.16
N LEU A 337 17.51 -4.75 17.71
CA LEU A 337 18.70 -4.34 16.98
C LEU A 337 19.65 -5.53 16.83
N VAL A 338 19.91 -5.95 15.60
CA VAL A 338 20.77 -7.10 15.28
C VAL A 338 22.00 -6.69 14.48
N THR A 339 23.04 -7.52 14.52
CA THR A 339 24.23 -7.37 13.69
C THR A 339 24.69 -8.70 13.09
N LEU A 340 24.94 -8.69 11.78
CA LEU A 340 25.55 -9.77 11.02
C LEU A 340 27.01 -9.38 10.74
N GLU A 341 27.93 -9.90 11.55
CA GLU A 341 29.37 -9.68 11.39
C GLU A 341 30.01 -10.84 10.59
N GLN A 342 29.58 -11.01 9.35
CA GLN A 342 30.08 -12.04 8.44
C GLN A 342 30.03 -11.54 6.98
N PRO A 343 30.90 -12.05 6.09
CA PRO A 343 30.78 -11.75 4.67
C PRO A 343 29.47 -12.33 4.13
N LEU A 344 28.68 -11.45 3.51
CA LEU A 344 27.47 -11.79 2.78
C LEU A 344 27.59 -11.33 1.33
N VAL A 345 26.86 -12.00 0.45
CA VAL A 345 26.85 -11.76 -0.99
C VAL A 345 25.47 -11.25 -1.38
N VAL A 346 25.42 -10.21 -2.20
CA VAL A 346 24.19 -9.77 -2.87
C VAL A 346 23.73 -10.87 -3.81
N THR A 347 22.60 -11.50 -3.51
CA THR A 347 22.06 -12.62 -4.31
C THR A 347 20.86 -12.21 -5.17
N ASN A 348 20.14 -11.14 -4.79
CA ASN A 348 19.03 -10.58 -5.55
C ASN A 348 18.97 -9.05 -5.34
N ASN A 349 18.77 -8.30 -6.42
CA ASN A 349 18.63 -6.84 -6.41
C ASN A 349 17.40 -6.37 -7.20
N PHE A 350 16.43 -7.26 -7.46
CA PHE A 350 15.21 -6.94 -8.21
C PHE A 350 14.35 -5.87 -7.52
N GLY A 351 14.25 -5.92 -6.19
CA GLY A 351 13.50 -4.95 -5.39
C GLY A 351 14.19 -3.59 -5.25
N LEU A 352 15.49 -3.49 -5.56
CA LEU A 352 16.32 -2.33 -5.21
C LEU A 352 15.78 -1.00 -5.74
N GLY A 353 15.47 -0.94 -7.04
CA GLY A 353 15.03 0.32 -7.66
C GLY A 353 13.62 0.76 -7.25
N ARG A 354 12.78 -0.18 -6.80
CA ARG A 354 11.37 0.09 -6.47
C ARG A 354 11.12 0.23 -4.98
N TYR A 355 11.79 -0.58 -4.15
CA TYR A 355 11.54 -0.70 -2.72
C TYR A 355 12.80 -0.52 -1.87
N GLY A 356 13.96 -0.21 -2.47
CA GLY A 356 15.23 -0.15 -1.74
C GLY A 356 15.75 -1.50 -1.25
N GLU A 357 15.12 -2.61 -1.67
CA GLU A 357 15.37 -3.95 -1.13
C GLU A 357 16.51 -4.69 -1.84
N VAL A 358 17.38 -5.34 -1.05
CA VAL A 358 18.48 -6.20 -1.53
C VAL A 358 18.52 -7.49 -0.73
N GLU A 359 18.52 -8.64 -1.40
CA GLU A 359 18.67 -9.94 -0.71
C GLU A 359 20.16 -10.28 -0.53
N LEU A 360 20.54 -10.54 0.71
CA LEU A 360 21.90 -10.91 1.11
C LEU A 360 21.92 -12.39 1.52
N ALA A 361 22.99 -13.10 1.19
CA ALA A 361 23.14 -14.51 1.55
C ALA A 361 24.59 -14.91 1.86
N THR A 362 24.79 -16.09 2.46
CA THR A 362 26.14 -16.63 2.76
C THR A 362 26.98 -16.87 1.52
N GLU A 363 26.33 -17.12 0.39
CA GLU A 363 26.93 -17.27 -0.92
C GLU A 363 25.92 -16.85 -2.01
N ARG A 364 26.34 -16.86 -3.28
CA ARG A 364 25.39 -16.71 -4.39
C ARG A 364 24.49 -17.94 -4.45
N LEU A 365 23.18 -17.72 -4.34
CA LEU A 365 22.20 -18.80 -4.33
C LEU A 365 21.76 -19.17 -5.75
N TYR A 366 21.60 -20.46 -6.00
CA TYR A 366 21.03 -20.99 -7.24
C TYR A 366 19.59 -21.42 -6.99
N GLN A 367 18.71 -21.13 -7.94
CA GLN A 367 17.38 -21.72 -7.97
C GLN A 367 17.50 -23.24 -8.13
N GLY A 368 16.63 -24.00 -7.50
CA GLY A 368 16.71 -25.47 -7.46
C GLY A 368 16.72 -26.10 -8.83
N THR A 369 15.93 -25.57 -9.77
CA THR A 369 15.89 -26.07 -11.16
C THR A 369 17.12 -25.69 -12.00
N GLN A 370 17.99 -24.79 -11.53
CA GLN A 370 19.27 -24.52 -12.18
C GLN A 370 20.30 -25.63 -11.92
N VAL A 371 20.16 -26.38 -10.82
CA VAL A 371 21.14 -27.37 -10.38
C VAL A 371 20.57 -28.78 -10.21
N ALA A 372 19.24 -28.94 -10.27
CA ALA A 372 18.54 -30.20 -10.17
C ALA A 372 17.33 -30.28 -11.12
N LEU A 373 16.88 -31.50 -11.42
CA LEU A 373 15.63 -31.71 -12.14
C LEU A 373 14.42 -31.31 -11.26
N PRO A 374 13.29 -30.87 -11.87
CA PRO A 374 12.07 -30.57 -11.12
C PRO A 374 11.63 -31.74 -10.23
N GLY A 375 11.33 -31.45 -8.95
CA GLY A 375 10.94 -32.42 -7.94
C GLY A 375 11.68 -32.21 -6.61
N ASP A 376 11.70 -33.23 -5.76
CA ASP A 376 12.18 -33.15 -4.38
C ASP A 376 13.60 -32.61 -4.24
N THR A 377 14.51 -32.95 -5.16
CA THR A 377 15.90 -32.45 -5.13
C THR A 377 15.97 -30.94 -5.40
N ALA A 378 15.18 -30.42 -6.35
CA ALA A 378 15.11 -28.99 -6.60
C ALA A 378 14.46 -28.25 -5.42
N ASN A 379 13.38 -28.80 -4.86
CA ASN A 379 12.72 -28.23 -3.68
C ASN A 379 13.65 -28.19 -2.46
N ALA A 380 14.48 -29.21 -2.27
CA ALA A 380 15.46 -29.25 -1.18
C ALA A 380 16.51 -28.11 -1.29
N VAL A 381 16.92 -27.76 -2.52
CA VAL A 381 17.80 -26.60 -2.74
C VAL A 381 17.10 -25.30 -2.34
N GLU A 382 15.82 -25.12 -2.69
CA GLU A 382 15.07 -23.93 -2.29
C GLU A 382 14.89 -23.83 -0.78
N THR A 383 14.59 -24.95 -0.10
CA THR A 383 14.50 -24.99 1.36
C THR A 383 15.84 -24.64 2.02
N GLU A 384 16.96 -25.14 1.48
CA GLU A 384 18.30 -24.80 1.97
C GLU A 384 18.64 -23.32 1.74
N ASN A 385 18.22 -22.75 0.62
CA ASN A 385 18.40 -21.32 0.30
C ASN A 385 17.72 -20.41 1.33
N LEU A 386 16.54 -20.78 1.85
CA LEU A 386 15.83 -19.97 2.86
C LEU A 386 16.64 -19.79 4.15
N LEU A 387 17.43 -20.78 4.54
CA LEU A 387 18.27 -20.70 5.74
C LEU A 387 19.48 -19.78 5.54
N LYS A 388 19.85 -19.48 4.30
CA LYS A 388 21.11 -18.81 3.96
C LYS A 388 20.97 -17.32 3.68
N LYS A 389 19.76 -16.77 3.73
CA LYS A 389 19.46 -15.43 3.22
C LYS A 389 18.68 -14.56 4.21
N ILE A 390 18.82 -13.25 4.04
CA ILE A 390 18.07 -12.22 4.75
C ILE A 390 17.82 -11.04 3.79
N LEU A 391 16.68 -10.37 3.94
CA LEU A 391 16.40 -9.16 3.17
C LEU A 391 17.03 -7.93 3.86
N LEU A 392 17.68 -7.08 3.08
CA LEU A 392 18.09 -5.74 3.49
C LEU A 392 17.10 -4.76 2.89
N ASP A 393 16.53 -3.91 3.73
CA ASP A 393 15.50 -2.93 3.36
C ASP A 393 16.06 -1.51 3.62
N ASP A 394 15.54 -0.47 2.99
CA ASP A 394 16.01 0.91 3.20
C ASP A 394 15.30 1.65 4.34
N GLY A 395 14.31 1.02 4.97
CA GLY A 395 13.53 1.62 6.05
C GLY A 395 12.53 2.66 5.54
N SER A 396 12.13 2.57 4.27
CA SER A 396 11.19 3.46 3.61
C SER A 396 9.88 2.77 3.25
N THR A 397 8.78 3.51 3.33
CA THR A 397 7.48 3.11 2.75
C THR A 397 7.28 3.66 1.32
N VAL A 398 8.24 4.43 0.81
CA VAL A 398 8.14 5.13 -0.48
C VAL A 398 8.65 4.25 -1.62
N GLN A 399 7.82 4.10 -2.67
CA GLN A 399 8.26 3.41 -3.89
C GLN A 399 9.07 4.32 -4.80
N ASN A 400 10.08 3.75 -5.46
CA ASN A 400 10.94 4.42 -6.45
C ASN A 400 11.66 5.65 -5.88
N LEU A 401 12.17 5.52 -4.65
CA LEU A 401 12.95 6.58 -3.99
C LEU A 401 14.16 6.96 -4.86
N ASP A 402 14.33 8.26 -5.12
CA ASP A 402 15.43 8.83 -5.91
C ASP A 402 16.14 9.94 -5.09
N PRO A 403 17.44 9.76 -4.74
CA PRO A 403 18.29 8.61 -5.06
C PRO A 403 17.90 7.35 -4.27
N THR A 404 18.07 6.18 -4.90
CA THR A 404 17.94 4.88 -4.21
C THR A 404 18.96 4.77 -3.07
N ALA A 405 18.57 4.21 -1.92
CA ALA A 405 19.43 4.14 -0.73
C ALA A 405 20.74 3.38 -0.95
N TYR A 406 20.71 2.31 -1.77
CA TYR A 406 21.86 1.46 -2.04
C TYR A 406 22.22 1.43 -3.54
N PRO A 407 23.52 1.35 -3.87
CA PRO A 407 24.66 1.58 -2.98
C PRO A 407 24.81 3.09 -2.68
N THR A 408 25.30 3.45 -1.50
CA THR A 408 25.57 4.87 -1.16
C THR A 408 26.60 5.49 -2.12
N PRO A 409 26.43 6.75 -2.59
CA PRO A 409 25.39 7.73 -2.25
C PRO A 409 24.10 7.64 -3.11
N GLY A 410 23.98 6.63 -3.97
CA GLY A 410 22.83 6.45 -4.84
C GLY A 410 23.15 5.52 -6.02
N LEU A 411 22.17 4.77 -6.49
CA LEU A 411 22.31 3.90 -7.65
C LEU A 411 22.48 4.72 -8.93
N SER A 412 23.52 4.41 -9.72
CA SER A 412 23.73 5.00 -11.05
C SER A 412 24.48 4.03 -11.97
N ALA A 413 24.68 4.41 -13.23
CA ALA A 413 25.46 3.62 -14.18
C ALA A 413 26.94 3.47 -13.73
N GLU A 414 27.47 4.48 -13.04
CA GLU A 414 28.82 4.51 -12.50
C GLU A 414 28.90 3.98 -11.06
N ASN A 415 27.78 3.89 -10.34
CA ASN A 415 27.67 3.38 -8.97
C ASN A 415 26.60 2.28 -8.89
N THR A 416 26.95 1.09 -9.38
CA THR A 416 26.03 -0.07 -9.45
C THR A 416 26.13 -0.95 -8.21
N LEU A 417 25.04 -1.64 -7.87
CA LEU A 417 25.05 -2.79 -6.94
C LEU A 417 24.70 -4.07 -7.69
N ARG A 418 25.68 -4.95 -7.87
CA ARG A 418 25.55 -6.16 -8.70
C ARG A 418 25.40 -7.40 -7.82
N THR A 419 24.60 -8.37 -8.29
CA THR A 419 24.62 -9.73 -7.73
C THR A 419 26.05 -10.25 -7.72
N GLY A 420 26.54 -10.74 -6.58
CA GLY A 420 27.93 -11.15 -6.39
C GLY A 420 28.82 -10.10 -5.70
N ASP A 421 28.37 -8.84 -5.57
CA ASP A 421 29.01 -7.89 -4.66
C ASP A 421 28.82 -8.32 -3.21
N THR A 422 29.69 -7.84 -2.32
CA THR A 422 29.73 -8.31 -0.93
C THR A 422 29.53 -7.20 0.09
N VAL A 423 29.12 -7.57 1.28
CA VAL A 423 29.06 -6.71 2.46
C VAL A 423 29.55 -7.50 3.67
N ASN A 424 30.38 -6.91 4.53
CA ASN A 424 30.99 -7.62 5.66
C ASN A 424 30.23 -7.45 6.98
N THR A 425 29.44 -6.39 7.08
CA THR A 425 28.69 -6.07 8.29
C THR A 425 27.42 -5.36 7.93
N VAL A 426 26.31 -5.84 8.49
CA VAL A 426 25.01 -5.20 8.44
C VAL A 426 24.50 -5.11 9.87
N THR A 427 24.09 -3.92 10.28
CA THR A 427 23.52 -3.65 11.60
C THR A 427 22.24 -2.86 11.42
N GLY A 428 21.16 -3.29 12.06
CA GLY A 428 19.85 -2.69 11.91
C GLY A 428 18.79 -3.37 12.73
N ALA A 429 17.59 -2.79 12.75
CA ALA A 429 16.44 -3.41 13.39
C ALA A 429 15.95 -4.58 12.53
N LEU A 430 15.78 -5.75 13.16
CA LEU A 430 15.14 -6.89 12.51
C LEU A 430 13.63 -6.70 12.55
N ALA A 431 12.98 -6.80 11.40
CA ALA A 431 11.53 -6.71 11.28
C ALA A 431 11.01 -7.88 10.44
N TYR A 432 9.73 -8.18 10.58
CA TYR A 432 9.02 -9.12 9.74
C TYR A 432 7.90 -8.40 9.00
N SER A 433 7.76 -8.64 7.70
CA SER A 433 6.60 -8.21 6.92
C SER A 433 6.62 -8.86 5.56
N PHE A 434 5.44 -8.98 4.94
CA PHE A 434 5.28 -9.63 3.62
C PHE A 434 5.90 -11.04 3.58
N SER A 435 5.79 -11.77 4.69
CA SER A 435 6.31 -13.13 4.88
C SER A 435 7.84 -13.26 4.81
N LEU A 436 8.58 -12.18 5.09
CA LEU A 436 10.04 -12.15 5.08
C LEU A 436 10.59 -11.38 6.29
N TYR A 437 11.61 -11.94 6.93
CA TYR A 437 12.47 -11.19 7.83
C TYR A 437 13.39 -10.26 7.04
N ARG A 438 13.49 -9.02 7.50
CA ARG A 438 14.30 -7.96 6.90
C ARG A 438 15.06 -7.19 7.97
N ILE A 439 16.18 -6.61 7.57
CA ILE A 439 16.94 -5.68 8.41
C ILE A 439 16.78 -4.28 7.84
N HIS A 440 16.29 -3.36 8.67
CA HIS A 440 16.31 -1.91 8.41
C HIS A 440 17.59 -1.31 9.02
N PRO A 441 18.60 -0.94 8.22
CA PRO A 441 19.90 -0.54 8.74
C PRO A 441 19.86 0.77 9.52
N THR A 442 20.50 0.78 10.69
CA THR A 442 20.75 2.02 11.45
C THR A 442 22.01 2.74 11.00
N LEU A 443 22.83 2.07 10.18
CA LEU A 443 24.02 2.60 9.53
C LEU A 443 24.05 2.15 8.07
N ALA A 444 24.43 3.05 7.17
CA ALA A 444 24.51 2.75 5.75
C ALA A 444 25.50 1.59 5.49
N PRO A 445 25.02 0.45 4.94
CA PRO A 445 25.86 -0.71 4.65
C PRO A 445 26.91 -0.36 3.59
N GLN A 446 28.14 -0.84 3.81
CA GLN A 446 29.27 -0.59 2.91
C GLN A 446 29.47 -1.78 1.98
N PHE A 447 28.91 -1.67 0.77
CA PHE A 447 29.08 -2.68 -0.27
C PHE A 447 30.46 -2.61 -0.92
N ILE A 448 30.99 -3.79 -1.25
CA ILE A 448 32.28 -3.99 -1.91
C ILE A 448 32.01 -4.59 -3.28
N ALA A 449 32.39 -3.84 -4.32
CA ALA A 449 32.32 -4.28 -5.72
C ALA A 449 33.26 -5.47 -5.96
N THR A 450 32.74 -6.66 -5.73
CA THR A 450 33.49 -7.94 -5.82
C THR A 450 33.19 -8.63 -7.14
N ASN A 451 32.07 -8.29 -7.78
CA ASN A 451 31.68 -8.76 -9.10
C ASN A 451 31.58 -7.59 -10.09
N ALA A 452 32.65 -6.81 -10.20
CA ALA A 452 32.69 -5.65 -11.11
C ALA A 452 32.37 -6.05 -12.56
N ARG A 453 31.76 -5.14 -13.32
CA ARG A 453 31.57 -5.34 -14.76
C ARG A 453 32.92 -5.29 -15.46
N GLU A 454 33.28 -6.34 -16.18
CA GLU A 454 34.38 -6.28 -17.13
C GLU A 454 33.94 -5.54 -18.41
N ASP A 455 34.87 -4.82 -19.05
CA ASP A 455 34.60 -4.05 -20.26
C ASP A 455 34.17 -4.94 -21.44
N ALA A 456 34.82 -6.09 -21.59
CA ALA A 456 34.51 -7.09 -22.60
C ALA A 456 35.04 -8.48 -22.20
N PRO A 457 34.46 -9.58 -22.71
CA PRO A 457 35.01 -10.92 -22.51
C PRO A 457 36.41 -11.06 -23.09
N GLU A 458 37.26 -11.87 -22.46
CA GLU A 458 38.56 -12.24 -23.04
C GLU A 458 38.37 -13.11 -24.29
N LEU A 459 38.83 -12.60 -25.44
CA LEU A 459 38.81 -13.34 -26.70
C LEU A 459 39.94 -14.38 -26.72
N ASN A 460 39.60 -15.61 -27.11
CA ASN A 460 40.61 -16.59 -27.45
C ASN A 460 41.39 -16.10 -28.69
N ALA A 461 42.72 -16.10 -28.61
CA ALA A 461 43.59 -15.63 -29.69
C ALA A 461 43.46 -16.44 -31.00
N GLU A 462 42.88 -17.63 -30.95
CA GLU A 462 42.58 -18.49 -32.10
C GLU A 462 41.13 -18.37 -32.59
N ALA A 463 40.29 -17.57 -31.94
CA ALA A 463 38.90 -17.38 -32.33
C ALA A 463 38.77 -16.27 -33.38
N ASP A 464 38.20 -16.64 -34.53
CA ASP A 464 37.90 -15.72 -35.64
C ASP A 464 36.40 -15.37 -35.73
N LEU A 465 35.58 -15.85 -34.78
CA LEU A 465 34.13 -15.66 -34.78
C LEU A 465 33.64 -15.25 -33.39
N ARG A 466 32.84 -14.18 -33.35
CA ARG A 466 32.14 -13.70 -32.16
C ARG A 466 30.65 -13.99 -32.30
N VAL A 467 30.13 -14.81 -31.40
CA VAL A 467 28.70 -15.12 -31.32
C VAL A 467 28.18 -14.58 -30.00
N ALA A 468 27.10 -13.81 -30.06
CA ALA A 468 26.42 -13.26 -28.89
C ALA A 468 24.96 -13.72 -28.86
N SER A 469 24.40 -13.79 -27.66
CA SER A 469 22.96 -13.86 -27.45
C SER A 469 22.53 -12.63 -26.67
N PHE A 470 21.47 -11.95 -27.09
CA PHE A 470 21.06 -10.68 -26.52
C PHE A 470 19.55 -10.64 -26.30
N ASN A 471 19.12 -10.42 -25.06
CA ASN A 471 17.71 -10.20 -24.73
C ASN A 471 17.37 -8.73 -24.97
N VAL A 472 16.45 -8.46 -25.89
CA VAL A 472 16.02 -7.11 -26.28
C VAL A 472 14.85 -6.58 -25.42
N LEU A 473 14.45 -7.33 -24.39
CA LEU A 473 13.52 -6.93 -23.33
C LEU A 473 12.11 -6.58 -23.83
N ASN A 474 11.50 -7.46 -24.62
CA ASN A 474 10.19 -7.24 -25.29
C ASN A 474 10.26 -6.05 -26.25
N TYR A 475 11.15 -6.14 -27.24
CA TYR A 475 11.24 -5.13 -28.30
C TYR A 475 10.08 -5.30 -29.27
N PHE A 476 8.95 -4.66 -28.93
CA PHE A 476 7.69 -4.74 -29.63
C PHE A 476 7.39 -3.40 -30.29
N ASN A 477 7.25 -3.39 -31.62
CA ASN A 477 7.22 -2.18 -32.44
C ASN A 477 5.81 -1.76 -32.86
N GLY A 478 4.79 -2.39 -32.28
CA GLY A 478 3.38 -2.09 -32.54
C GLY A 478 2.96 -2.59 -33.93
N ASP A 479 2.50 -1.68 -34.80
CA ASP A 479 2.20 -2.01 -36.20
C ASP A 479 3.39 -1.74 -37.16
N GLY A 480 4.55 -1.37 -36.61
CA GLY A 480 5.74 -0.97 -37.37
C GLY A 480 5.63 0.37 -38.09
N GLN A 481 4.56 1.13 -37.86
CA GLN A 481 4.29 2.43 -38.48
C GLN A 481 4.08 3.55 -37.45
N GLY A 482 4.44 3.31 -36.19
CA GLY A 482 4.30 4.28 -35.09
C GLY A 482 2.96 4.19 -34.35
N GLU A 483 2.14 3.18 -34.63
CA GLU A 483 0.86 2.94 -33.95
C GLU A 483 0.86 1.54 -33.31
N GLY A 484 -0.21 1.18 -32.59
CA GLY A 484 -0.38 -0.19 -32.10
C GLY A 484 0.44 -0.55 -30.84
N PHE A 485 0.70 0.43 -29.97
CA PHE A 485 1.41 0.24 -28.69
C PHE A 485 0.59 -0.21 -27.45
N PRO A 486 -0.63 -0.79 -27.48
CA PRO A 486 -1.29 -1.25 -26.25
C PRO A 486 -0.81 -2.66 -25.85
N THR A 487 0.50 -2.91 -25.83
CA THR A 487 1.04 -4.21 -25.42
C THR A 487 1.17 -4.24 -23.89
N ALA A 488 0.87 -5.39 -23.28
CA ALA A 488 1.10 -5.58 -21.84
C ALA A 488 2.60 -5.67 -21.47
N ARG A 489 3.50 -5.64 -22.47
CA ARG A 489 4.96 -5.83 -22.37
C ARG A 489 5.66 -5.04 -23.47
N GLY A 490 6.84 -4.48 -23.18
CA GLY A 490 7.60 -3.67 -24.15
C GLY A 490 7.32 -2.18 -24.03
N ALA A 491 7.58 -1.43 -25.10
CA ALA A 491 7.30 0.00 -25.16
C ALA A 491 5.78 0.27 -25.20
N ASP A 492 5.32 1.26 -24.43
CA ASP A 492 3.91 1.68 -24.35
C ASP A 492 3.57 2.86 -25.28
N SER A 493 4.58 3.37 -25.98
CA SER A 493 4.47 4.48 -26.91
C SER A 493 5.64 4.47 -27.91
N GLU A 494 5.46 5.16 -29.03
CA GLU A 494 6.54 5.36 -30.01
C GLU A 494 7.77 6.03 -29.38
N ALA A 495 7.56 6.96 -28.43
CA ALA A 495 8.65 7.62 -27.73
C ALA A 495 9.47 6.66 -26.87
N GLU A 496 8.82 5.74 -26.14
CA GLU A 496 9.53 4.69 -25.40
C GLU A 496 10.19 3.68 -26.33
N LEU A 497 9.58 3.34 -27.47
CA LEU A 497 10.17 2.46 -28.48
C LEU A 497 11.49 3.05 -28.99
N ILE A 498 11.50 4.32 -29.37
CA ILE A 498 12.70 5.02 -29.84
C ILE A 498 13.82 4.98 -28.78
N ARG A 499 13.48 5.17 -27.49
CA ARG A 499 14.47 5.07 -26.40
C ARG A 499 15.00 3.65 -26.23
N GLN A 500 14.11 2.65 -26.29
CA GLN A 500 14.47 1.25 -26.20
C GLN A 500 15.38 0.84 -27.36
N GLU A 501 15.01 1.19 -28.61
CA GLU A 501 15.79 0.89 -29.81
C GLU A 501 17.18 1.51 -29.74
N ALA A 502 17.29 2.80 -29.39
CA ALA A 502 18.58 3.47 -29.26
C ALA A 502 19.51 2.76 -28.25
N LYS A 503 18.96 2.29 -27.12
CA LYS A 503 19.71 1.52 -26.12
C LYS A 503 20.16 0.15 -26.66
N ILE A 504 19.28 -0.56 -27.35
CA ILE A 504 19.58 -1.88 -27.93
C ILE A 504 20.64 -1.75 -29.03
N VAL A 505 20.45 -0.81 -29.96
CA VAL A 505 21.38 -0.52 -31.05
C VAL A 505 22.76 -0.19 -30.49
N SER A 506 22.85 0.73 -29.53
CA SER A 506 24.12 1.07 -28.88
C SER A 506 24.80 -0.16 -28.25
N ALA A 507 24.04 -1.08 -27.65
CA ALA A 507 24.58 -2.27 -27.02
C ALA A 507 25.09 -3.29 -28.06
N ILE A 508 24.28 -3.59 -29.09
CA ILE A 508 24.64 -4.56 -30.15
C ILE A 508 25.85 -4.07 -30.95
N SER A 509 25.89 -2.78 -31.32
CA SER A 509 27.04 -2.20 -32.03
C SER A 509 28.33 -2.28 -31.20
N ALA A 510 28.25 -2.07 -29.88
CA ALA A 510 29.42 -2.16 -28.99
C ALA A 510 29.95 -3.61 -28.85
N ILE A 511 29.08 -4.62 -28.92
CA ILE A 511 29.46 -6.04 -28.81
C ILE A 511 30.34 -6.48 -29.99
N GLN A 512 30.12 -5.91 -31.18
CA GLN A 512 30.84 -6.29 -32.41
C GLN A 512 30.84 -7.80 -32.65
N ALA A 513 29.68 -8.45 -32.48
CA ALA A 513 29.51 -9.86 -32.79
C ALA A 513 29.21 -10.07 -34.28
N ASP A 514 29.75 -11.15 -34.84
CA ASP A 514 29.47 -11.57 -36.21
C ASP A 514 28.08 -12.22 -36.34
N VAL A 515 27.61 -12.84 -35.26
CA VAL A 515 26.27 -13.45 -35.17
C VAL A 515 25.64 -13.08 -33.83
N VAL A 516 24.41 -12.56 -33.86
CA VAL A 516 23.64 -12.23 -32.67
C VAL A 516 22.33 -13.02 -32.67
N GLY A 517 22.14 -13.87 -31.66
CA GLY A 517 20.85 -14.49 -31.36
C GLY A 517 20.01 -13.57 -30.48
N LEU A 518 18.83 -13.19 -30.93
CA LEU A 518 17.94 -12.30 -30.18
C LEU A 518 16.91 -13.10 -29.36
N MET A 519 16.59 -12.59 -28.17
CA MET A 519 15.52 -13.09 -27.30
C MET A 519 14.56 -11.95 -26.99
N GLU A 520 13.26 -12.27 -26.89
CA GLU A 520 12.18 -11.30 -26.64
C GLU A 520 12.04 -10.19 -27.69
N ILE A 521 12.38 -10.48 -28.95
CA ILE A 521 11.94 -9.65 -30.07
C ILE A 521 10.52 -10.04 -30.47
N GLU A 522 9.71 -9.09 -30.95
CA GLU A 522 8.37 -9.40 -31.43
C GLU A 522 8.41 -10.46 -32.54
N ASN A 523 7.42 -11.35 -32.52
CA ASN A 523 7.26 -12.41 -33.51
C ASN A 523 6.15 -12.04 -34.49
N ASP A 524 6.38 -10.97 -35.24
CA ASP A 524 5.42 -10.33 -36.17
C ASP A 524 5.81 -10.52 -37.65
N GLY A 525 6.72 -11.46 -37.91
CA GLY A 525 7.18 -11.86 -39.25
C GLY A 525 8.49 -11.21 -39.67
N PHE A 526 8.69 -11.15 -40.99
CA PHE A 526 9.95 -10.70 -41.62
C PHE A 526 9.73 -9.59 -42.66
N GLY A 527 8.53 -9.03 -42.70
CA GLY A 527 8.18 -7.94 -43.60
C GLY A 527 8.87 -6.62 -43.22
N GLU A 528 8.72 -5.60 -44.07
CA GLU A 528 9.34 -4.28 -43.87
C GLU A 528 8.92 -3.58 -42.56
N PHE A 529 7.75 -3.94 -42.01
CA PHE A 529 7.22 -3.41 -40.75
C PHE A 529 7.51 -4.29 -39.53
N SER A 530 8.24 -5.40 -39.70
CA SER A 530 8.53 -6.31 -38.57
C SER A 530 9.49 -5.69 -37.56
N ALA A 531 9.43 -6.13 -36.30
CA ALA A 531 10.36 -5.69 -35.27
C ALA A 531 11.82 -6.03 -35.63
N ILE A 532 12.07 -7.19 -36.23
CA ILE A 532 13.41 -7.60 -36.68
C ILE A 532 13.93 -6.74 -37.83
N ALA A 533 13.08 -6.38 -38.79
CA ALA A 533 13.45 -5.49 -39.89
C ALA A 533 13.76 -4.08 -39.36
N SER A 534 12.92 -3.57 -38.46
CA SER A 534 13.09 -2.26 -37.81
C SER A 534 14.44 -2.19 -37.10
N LEU A 535 14.74 -3.18 -36.25
CA LEU A 535 16.00 -3.24 -35.51
C LEU A 535 17.24 -3.33 -36.42
N VAL A 536 17.19 -4.15 -37.48
CA VAL A 536 18.31 -4.28 -38.43
C VAL A 536 18.52 -3.00 -39.23
N ASN A 537 17.45 -2.31 -39.62
CA ASN A 537 17.54 -1.01 -40.26
C ASN A 537 18.22 0.01 -39.33
N ALA A 538 17.78 0.10 -38.07
CA ALA A 538 18.37 0.99 -37.08
C ALA A 538 19.85 0.69 -36.80
N LEU A 539 20.24 -0.60 -36.75
CA LEU A 539 21.64 -1.02 -36.63
C LEU A 539 22.48 -0.56 -37.82
N ASN A 540 21.98 -0.73 -39.05
CA ASN A 540 22.67 -0.33 -40.27
C ASN A 540 22.76 1.19 -40.44
N GLU A 541 21.79 1.94 -39.91
CA GLU A 541 21.83 3.40 -39.86
C GLU A 541 22.86 3.91 -38.84
N ALA A 542 22.93 3.27 -37.67
CA ALA A 542 23.86 3.64 -36.60
C ALA A 542 25.32 3.25 -36.90
N ASP A 543 25.54 2.16 -37.62
CA ASP A 543 26.87 1.63 -37.94
C ASP A 543 27.04 1.38 -39.44
N SER A 544 27.33 2.46 -40.18
CA SER A 544 27.61 2.38 -41.62
C SER A 544 28.85 1.55 -42.00
N ALA A 545 29.71 1.19 -41.04
CA ALA A 545 30.89 0.37 -41.30
C ALA A 545 30.56 -1.12 -41.33
N ASN A 546 29.48 -1.53 -40.67
CA ASN A 546 28.99 -2.90 -40.66
C ASN A 546 27.66 -3.01 -41.44
N GLN A 547 27.35 -4.21 -41.88
CA GLN A 547 26.09 -4.51 -42.58
C GLN A 547 25.44 -5.71 -41.90
N TYR A 548 24.43 -5.42 -41.09
CA TYR A 548 23.61 -6.41 -40.43
C TYR A 548 22.53 -6.90 -41.39
N ALA A 549 22.26 -8.21 -41.33
CA ALA A 549 21.16 -8.86 -41.99
C ALA A 549 20.56 -9.88 -41.03
N PHE A 550 19.24 -10.05 -41.06
CA PHE A 550 18.55 -11.10 -40.31
C PHE A 550 18.33 -12.35 -41.18
N VAL A 551 18.11 -13.49 -40.52
CA VAL A 551 17.76 -14.75 -41.18
C VAL A 551 16.24 -14.81 -41.34
N ASP A 552 15.77 -14.77 -42.59
CA ASP A 552 14.38 -15.01 -42.94
C ASP A 552 14.12 -16.51 -43.12
N PHE A 553 13.24 -17.06 -42.28
CA PHE A 553 12.87 -18.48 -42.30
C PHE A 553 11.79 -18.82 -43.32
N ASN A 554 11.29 -17.84 -44.09
CA ASN A 554 10.16 -17.93 -45.02
C ASN A 554 8.88 -18.46 -44.36
N VAL A 555 8.59 -17.99 -43.15
CA VAL A 555 7.38 -18.29 -42.38
C VAL A 555 6.86 -17.00 -41.76
N ASP A 556 5.56 -16.93 -41.49
CA ASP A 556 4.95 -15.73 -40.90
C ASP A 556 5.41 -15.50 -39.45
N GLN A 557 5.75 -16.57 -38.72
CA GLN A 557 6.22 -16.53 -37.32
C GLN A 557 7.14 -17.72 -37.01
N ILE A 558 8.05 -17.55 -36.04
CA ILE A 558 8.90 -18.64 -35.52
C ILE A 558 8.29 -19.17 -34.22
N GLY A 559 8.09 -20.49 -34.11
CA GLY A 559 7.61 -21.10 -32.87
C GLY A 559 6.08 -21.11 -32.75
N THR A 560 5.57 -21.04 -31.52
CA THR A 560 4.15 -21.20 -31.17
C THR A 560 3.62 -20.06 -30.35
#